data_AF-A0A850MG77-F1
#
_entry.id   AF-A0A850MG77-F1
#
_cell.length_a   1.000
_cell.length_b   1.000
_cell.length_c   1.000
_cell.angle_alpha   90.00
_cell.angle_beta   90.00
_cell.angle_gamma   90.00
#
_symmetry.space_group_name_H-M   'P 1'
#
loop_
_entity.id
_entity.type
_entity.pdbx_description
1 polymer ?
#
loop_
_entity_poly.entity_id
_entity_poly.type
_entity_poly.pdbx_seq_one_letter_code
_entity_poly.pdbx_strand_id
1 'polypeptide(L)'
;MKKITRGRQVDLYQLKNEMIAALRALQDLIRNGTQHQLLQTYQSMKEIRSRNIQELIKILEQLRLYIDLTQKVTIISKDSGDFHIDLVDGSVNFTPLVCIKCNEQKSCKYSLRKICIVEHSEGWANFTFSRIDMLILSKIFAILYNQLPSHVIKQIRSLSDCFSKKSKLEMLENNVIREFQVEDFPFPRVPPIRGPIPPPEFSKPHLRFTPPPQQLKHTLDNPKLLKLRSSILKELRRLHQLIVLSKELGKSPSAS
;
A
#
# COMPACT_ATOMS: atom_id res chain seq x y z
N MET A 1 50.41 -29.53 9.75
CA MET A 1 50.28 -29.25 8.29
C MET A 1 48.91 -28.60 8.03
N LYS A 2 48.85 -27.32 7.65
CA LYS A 2 47.60 -26.60 7.34
C LYS A 2 47.28 -26.75 5.84
N LYS A 3 46.14 -27.38 5.50
CA LYS A 3 45.64 -27.44 4.13
C LYS A 3 45.13 -26.06 3.72
N ILE A 4 45.84 -25.39 2.81
CA ILE A 4 45.39 -24.16 2.17
C ILE A 4 44.30 -24.56 1.17
N THR A 5 43.06 -24.21 1.47
CA THR A 5 41.92 -24.35 0.56
C THR A 5 42.11 -23.37 -0.61
N ARG A 6 42.33 -23.91 -1.82
CA ARG A 6 42.31 -23.12 -3.06
C ARG A 6 40.93 -22.47 -3.21
N GLY A 7 40.88 -21.14 -3.13
CA GLY A 7 39.68 -20.38 -3.41
C GLY A 7 39.19 -20.66 -4.83
N ARG A 8 37.90 -20.98 -4.99
CA ARG A 8 37.25 -21.06 -6.30
C ARG A 8 37.43 -19.71 -7.00
N GLN A 9 38.17 -19.72 -8.10
CA GLN A 9 38.26 -18.57 -8.98
C GLN A 9 36.90 -18.44 -9.66
N VAL A 10 36.14 -17.42 -9.26
CA VAL A 10 34.83 -17.13 -9.86
C VAL A 10 35.07 -16.71 -11.30
N ASP A 11 34.48 -17.44 -12.25
CA ASP A 11 34.51 -17.05 -13.65
C ASP A 11 33.63 -15.81 -13.84
N LEU A 12 34.29 -14.65 -13.90
CA LEU A 12 33.65 -13.35 -14.09
C LEU A 12 32.85 -13.28 -15.40
N TYR A 13 33.19 -14.10 -16.40
CA TYR A 13 32.44 -14.17 -17.65
C TYR A 13 31.10 -14.89 -17.46
N GLN A 14 31.10 -16.00 -16.72
CA GLN A 14 29.89 -16.71 -16.36
C GLN A 14 28.95 -15.83 -15.52
N LEU A 15 29.48 -15.18 -14.48
CA LEU A 15 28.69 -14.28 -13.62
C LEU A 15 28.06 -13.13 -14.42
N LYS A 16 28.81 -12.55 -15.38
CA LYS A 16 28.28 -11.50 -16.26
C LYS A 16 27.08 -11.99 -17.08
N ASN A 17 27.17 -13.17 -17.66
CA ASN A 17 26.12 -13.71 -18.51
C ASN A 17 24.86 -14.03 -17.70
N GLU A 18 25.02 -14.55 -16.48
CA GLU A 18 23.93 -14.79 -15.54
C GLU A 18 23.22 -13.48 -15.15
N MET A 19 23.98 -12.42 -14.83
CA MET A 19 23.40 -11.10 -14.52
C MET A 19 22.64 -10.49 -15.70
N ILE A 20 23.16 -10.62 -16.92
CA ILE A 20 22.49 -10.12 -18.13
C ILE A 20 21.20 -10.90 -18.41
N ALA A 21 21.23 -12.23 -18.24
CA ALA A 21 20.04 -13.07 -18.40
C ALA A 21 18.95 -12.69 -17.39
N ALA A 22 19.32 -12.49 -16.12
CA ALA A 22 18.39 -12.05 -15.08
C ALA A 22 17.76 -10.68 -15.39
N LEU A 23 18.57 -9.72 -15.88
CA LEU A 23 18.06 -8.40 -16.28
C LEU A 23 17.08 -8.46 -17.45
N ARG A 24 17.33 -9.31 -18.45
CA ARG A 24 16.40 -9.51 -19.58
C ARG A 24 15.09 -10.15 -19.13
N ALA A 25 15.16 -11.19 -18.30
CA ALA A 25 13.98 -11.81 -17.72
C ALA A 25 13.13 -10.80 -16.93
N LEU A 26 13.77 -9.89 -16.20
CA LEU A 26 13.09 -8.83 -15.45
C LEU A 26 12.45 -7.79 -16.38
N GLN A 27 13.11 -7.42 -17.49
CA GLN A 27 12.53 -6.56 -18.52
C GLN A 27 11.32 -7.21 -19.21
N ASP A 28 11.38 -8.50 -19.51
CA ASP A 28 10.27 -9.23 -20.12
C ASP A 28 9.07 -9.34 -19.18
N LEU A 29 9.31 -9.57 -17.88
CA LEU A 29 8.25 -9.52 -16.86
C LEU A 29 7.59 -8.14 -16.76
N ILE A 30 8.37 -7.06 -16.79
CA ILE A 30 7.84 -5.69 -16.78
C ILE A 30 7.02 -5.41 -18.04
N ARG A 31 7.53 -5.81 -19.22
CA ARG A 31 6.87 -5.57 -20.52
C ARG A 31 5.59 -6.37 -20.67
N ASN A 32 5.59 -7.64 -20.27
CA ASN A 32 4.41 -8.50 -20.31
C ASN A 32 3.39 -8.08 -19.25
N GLY A 33 3.84 -7.68 -18.06
CA GLY A 33 2.98 -7.15 -17.00
C GLY A 33 2.27 -5.86 -17.40
N THR A 34 2.96 -4.94 -18.09
CA THR A 34 2.37 -3.68 -18.58
C THR A 34 1.38 -3.89 -19.72
N GLN A 35 1.64 -4.81 -20.66
CA GLN A 35 0.65 -5.16 -21.70
C GLN A 35 -0.61 -5.80 -21.13
N HIS A 36 -0.47 -6.72 -20.17
CA HIS A 36 -1.62 -7.35 -19.53
C HIS A 36 -2.47 -6.34 -18.76
N GLN A 37 -1.85 -5.40 -18.04
CA GLN A 37 -2.56 -4.33 -17.35
C GLN A 37 -3.28 -3.38 -18.31
N LEU A 38 -2.67 -3.02 -19.45
CA LEU A 38 -3.32 -2.17 -20.45
C LEU A 38 -4.53 -2.85 -21.09
N LEU A 39 -4.42 -4.14 -21.42
CA LEU A 39 -5.53 -4.94 -21.94
C LEU A 39 -6.66 -5.07 -20.92
N GLN A 40 -6.35 -5.32 -19.65
CA GLN A 40 -7.35 -5.35 -18.58
C GLN A 40 -8.02 -3.99 -18.39
N THR A 41 -7.26 -2.89 -18.44
CA THR A 41 -7.80 -1.53 -18.33
C THR A 41 -8.71 -1.21 -19.51
N TYR A 42 -8.32 -1.58 -20.73
CA TYR A 42 -9.13 -1.40 -21.93
C TYR A 42 -10.42 -2.23 -21.89
N GLN A 43 -10.33 -3.51 -21.48
CA GLN A 43 -11.49 -4.37 -21.29
C GLN A 43 -12.44 -3.81 -20.23
N SER A 44 -11.92 -3.36 -19.09
CA SER A 44 -12.70 -2.69 -18.04
C SER A 44 -13.40 -1.42 -18.57
N MET A 45 -12.70 -0.58 -19.34
CA MET A 45 -13.30 0.63 -19.94
C MET A 45 -14.38 0.30 -20.97
N LYS A 46 -14.24 -0.79 -21.74
CA LYS A 46 -15.25 -1.26 -22.67
C LYS A 46 -16.48 -1.79 -21.93
N GLU A 47 -16.28 -2.56 -20.86
CA GLU A 47 -17.35 -3.10 -20.02
C GLU A 47 -18.15 -2.00 -19.32
N ILE A 48 -17.50 -0.94 -18.84
CA ILE A 48 -18.16 0.22 -18.23
C ILE A 48 -19.15 0.89 -19.21
N ARG A 49 -18.84 0.92 -20.51
CA ARG A 49 -19.70 1.52 -21.54
C ARG A 49 -20.92 0.67 -21.89
N SER A 50 -20.89 -0.64 -21.63
CA SER A 50 -21.99 -1.56 -21.95
C SER A 50 -22.95 -1.82 -20.79
N ARG A 51 -22.83 -1.08 -19.68
CA ARG A 51 -23.62 -1.36 -18.47
C ARG A 51 -25.08 -0.92 -18.62
N ASN A 52 -26.00 -1.80 -18.24
CA ASN A 52 -27.42 -1.48 -18.13
C ASN A 52 -27.77 -1.14 -16.67
N ILE A 53 -27.33 0.06 -16.24
CA ILE A 53 -27.51 0.51 -14.84
C ILE A 53 -28.98 0.59 -14.43
N GLN A 54 -29.88 0.87 -15.38
CA GLN A 54 -31.32 0.99 -15.13
C GLN A 54 -31.93 -0.35 -14.70
N GLU A 55 -31.54 -1.44 -15.37
CA GLU A 55 -32.03 -2.77 -15.00
C GLU A 55 -31.45 -3.23 -13.65
N LEU A 56 -30.19 -2.87 -13.36
CA LEU A 56 -29.60 -3.10 -12.04
C LEU A 56 -30.43 -2.39 -10.95
N ILE A 57 -30.73 -1.10 -11.14
CA ILE A 57 -31.54 -0.31 -10.19
C ILE A 57 -32.89 -0.97 -9.94
N LYS A 58 -33.61 -1.41 -10.99
CA LYS A 58 -34.90 -2.10 -10.82
C LYS A 58 -34.80 -3.35 -9.95
N ILE A 59 -33.75 -4.16 -10.13
CA ILE A 59 -33.52 -5.34 -9.28
C ILE A 59 -33.29 -4.91 -7.82
N LEU A 60 -32.47 -3.88 -7.61
CA LEU A 60 -32.19 -3.38 -6.25
C LEU A 60 -33.45 -2.82 -5.56
N GLU A 61 -34.32 -2.16 -6.32
CA GLU A 61 -35.63 -1.70 -5.85
C GLU A 61 -36.56 -2.88 -5.49
N GLN A 62 -36.56 -3.95 -6.30
CA GLN A 62 -37.30 -5.19 -6.00
C GLN A 62 -36.79 -5.87 -4.73
N LEU A 63 -35.49 -5.78 -4.46
CA LEU A 63 -34.87 -6.23 -3.20
C LEU A 63 -35.15 -5.28 -2.03
N ARG A 64 -35.92 -4.20 -2.24
CA ARG A 64 -36.27 -3.17 -1.25
C ARG A 64 -35.05 -2.50 -0.62
N LEU A 65 -33.99 -2.33 -1.40
CA LEU A 65 -32.78 -1.64 -0.96
C LEU A 65 -32.93 -0.13 -1.15
N TYR A 66 -32.35 0.64 -0.23
CA TYR A 66 -32.20 2.07 -0.41
C TYR A 66 -31.08 2.36 -1.42
N ILE A 67 -31.35 3.26 -2.36
CA ILE A 67 -30.42 3.64 -3.42
C ILE A 67 -30.34 5.17 -3.46
N ASP A 68 -29.15 5.71 -3.26
CA ASP A 68 -28.85 7.11 -3.57
C ASP A 68 -28.48 7.20 -5.05
N LEU A 69 -29.43 7.66 -5.87
CA LEU A 69 -29.23 7.82 -7.32
C LEU A 69 -28.23 8.92 -7.66
N THR A 70 -28.03 9.90 -6.76
CA THR A 70 -27.10 11.02 -6.96
C THR A 70 -25.67 10.53 -6.82
N GLN A 71 -25.39 9.80 -5.75
CA GLN A 71 -24.07 9.23 -5.50
C GLN A 71 -23.86 7.89 -6.20
N LYS A 72 -24.94 7.28 -6.72
CA LYS A 72 -24.96 5.92 -7.28
C LYS A 72 -24.46 4.89 -6.27
N VAL A 73 -24.93 4.99 -5.03
CA VAL A 73 -24.55 4.11 -3.93
C VAL A 73 -25.79 3.43 -3.37
N THR A 74 -25.71 2.14 -3.06
CA THR A 74 -26.70 1.46 -2.23
C THR A 74 -26.15 1.22 -0.83
N ILE A 75 -27.00 1.38 0.18
CA ILE A 75 -26.63 1.25 1.59
C ILE A 75 -27.37 0.05 2.18
N ILE A 76 -26.61 -0.88 2.78
CA ILE A 76 -27.15 -2.03 3.48
C ILE A 76 -26.73 -1.94 4.96
N SER A 77 -27.71 -1.70 5.82
CA SER A 77 -27.49 -1.64 7.27
C SER A 77 -27.54 -3.03 7.91
N LYS A 78 -26.56 -3.32 8.76
CA LYS A 78 -26.43 -4.55 9.53
C LYS A 78 -26.08 -4.24 10.97
N ASP A 79 -26.20 -5.22 11.86
CA ASP A 79 -25.84 -5.08 13.27
C ASP A 79 -24.35 -4.72 13.48
N SER A 80 -23.50 -5.11 12.53
CA SER A 80 -22.07 -4.77 12.55
C SER A 80 -21.77 -3.33 12.09
N GLY A 81 -22.67 -2.71 11.31
CA GLY A 81 -22.46 -1.42 10.66
C GLY A 81 -23.08 -1.34 9.27
N ASP A 82 -22.81 -0.23 8.58
CA ASP A 82 -23.35 0.06 7.26
C ASP A 82 -22.38 -0.32 6.14
N PHE A 83 -22.90 -0.97 5.12
CA PHE A 83 -22.18 -1.28 3.88
C PHE A 83 -22.65 -0.33 2.78
N HIS A 84 -21.74 0.48 2.26
CA HIS A 84 -21.96 1.38 1.12
C HIS A 84 -21.34 0.74 -0.11
N ILE A 85 -22.16 0.39 -1.09
CA ILE A 85 -21.73 -0.28 -2.31
C ILE A 85 -21.90 0.69 -3.47
N ASP A 86 -20.79 1.04 -4.10
CA ASP A 86 -20.78 1.91 -5.28
C ASP A 86 -21.29 1.11 -6.49
N LEU A 87 -22.35 1.62 -7.11
CA LEU A 87 -22.99 0.98 -8.27
C LEU A 87 -22.21 1.23 -9.56
N VAL A 88 -21.15 2.02 -9.57
CA VAL A 88 -20.29 2.31 -10.74
C VAL A 88 -19.14 1.31 -10.86
N ASP A 89 -18.47 0.98 -9.76
CA ASP A 89 -17.31 0.07 -9.77
C ASP A 89 -17.47 -1.16 -8.88
N GLY A 90 -18.55 -1.23 -8.10
CA GLY A 90 -18.79 -2.30 -7.13
C GLY A 90 -17.85 -2.27 -5.93
N SER A 91 -17.16 -1.16 -5.69
CA SER A 91 -16.38 -0.97 -4.47
C SER A 91 -17.29 -1.00 -3.24
N VAL A 92 -16.81 -1.63 -2.18
CA VAL A 92 -17.57 -1.78 -0.94
C VAL A 92 -16.83 -1.03 0.16
N ASN A 93 -17.51 -0.05 0.71
CA ASN A 93 -17.07 0.69 1.88
C ASN A 93 -17.89 0.24 3.08
N PHE A 94 -17.25 0.11 4.23
CA PHE A 94 -17.87 -0.31 5.48
C PHE A 94 -17.64 0.72 6.57
N THR A 95 -18.74 1.07 7.24
CA THR A 95 -18.77 1.97 8.39
C THR A 95 -19.21 1.16 9.60
N PRO A 96 -18.30 0.83 10.54
CA PRO A 96 -18.67 0.08 11.73
C PRO A 96 -19.76 0.80 12.55
N LEU A 97 -20.67 0.06 13.19
CA LEU A 97 -21.76 0.63 13.98
C LEU A 97 -21.27 1.64 15.04
N VAL A 98 -20.11 1.36 15.63
CA VAL A 98 -19.47 2.26 16.60
C VAL A 98 -19.10 3.60 15.96
N CYS A 99 -18.57 3.58 14.73
CA CYS A 99 -18.24 4.79 13.99
C CYS A 99 -19.48 5.60 13.58
N ILE A 100 -20.61 4.92 13.28
CA ILE A 100 -21.88 5.59 12.99
C ILE A 100 -22.32 6.41 14.20
N LYS A 101 -22.33 5.81 15.39
CA LYS A 101 -22.66 6.48 16.66
C LYS A 101 -21.67 7.61 16.99
N CYS A 102 -20.39 7.44 16.67
CA CYS A 102 -19.38 8.47 16.91
C CYS A 102 -19.37 9.62 15.89
N ASN A 103 -19.89 9.42 14.69
CA ASN A 103 -19.92 10.48 13.67
C ASN A 103 -20.81 11.66 14.11
N GLU A 104 -21.80 11.41 14.96
CA GLU A 104 -22.56 12.45 15.67
C GLU A 104 -21.65 13.37 16.52
N GLN A 105 -20.48 12.88 16.94
CA GLN A 105 -19.51 13.58 17.79
C GLN A 105 -18.34 14.22 17.01
N LYS A 106 -18.37 14.26 15.66
CA LYS A 106 -17.35 14.88 14.77
C LYS A 106 -15.90 14.37 14.91
N SER A 107 -15.62 13.38 15.77
CA SER A 107 -14.25 13.00 16.15
C SER A 107 -13.69 11.77 15.42
N CYS A 108 -14.50 11.07 14.62
CA CYS A 108 -14.08 9.84 13.97
C CYS A 108 -13.48 10.06 12.57
N LYS A 109 -12.15 10.24 12.49
CA LYS A 109 -11.42 10.34 11.20
C LYS A 109 -11.43 9.05 10.35
N TYR A 110 -11.95 7.93 10.85
CA TYR A 110 -11.79 6.60 10.25
C TYR A 110 -13.12 5.89 9.93
N SER A 111 -14.16 6.67 9.63
CA SER A 111 -15.53 6.18 9.46
C SER A 111 -15.71 5.29 8.24
N LEU A 112 -15.15 5.66 7.09
CA LEU A 112 -15.33 4.92 5.84
C LEU A 112 -14.10 4.07 5.50
N ARG A 113 -14.26 2.75 5.44
CA ARG A 113 -13.15 1.83 5.15
C ARG A 113 -13.46 0.89 3.99
N LYS A 114 -12.54 0.78 3.04
CA LYS A 114 -12.69 -0.13 1.90
C LYS A 114 -12.55 -1.58 2.35
N ILE A 115 -13.52 -2.41 1.97
CA ILE A 115 -13.47 -3.88 2.10
C ILE A 115 -13.14 -4.46 0.73
N CYS A 116 -12.16 -5.35 0.70
CA CYS A 116 -11.85 -6.09 -0.50
C CYS A 116 -12.71 -7.36 -0.56
N ILE A 117 -13.68 -7.37 -1.48
CA ILE A 117 -14.46 -8.55 -1.85
C ILE A 117 -14.09 -8.90 -3.30
N VAL A 118 -13.36 -9.99 -3.46
CA VAL A 118 -12.83 -10.43 -4.76
C VAL A 118 -13.73 -11.52 -5.34
N GLU A 119 -13.90 -11.49 -6.65
CA GLU A 119 -14.59 -12.54 -7.40
C GLU A 119 -13.84 -13.88 -7.24
N HIS A 120 -14.56 -14.96 -6.91
CA HIS A 120 -13.96 -16.28 -6.69
C HIS A 120 -14.32 -17.32 -7.76
N SER A 121 -15.23 -16.98 -8.68
CA SER A 121 -15.73 -17.91 -9.69
C SER A 121 -15.97 -17.22 -11.02
N GLU A 122 -15.64 -17.91 -12.10
CA GLU A 122 -16.10 -17.59 -13.45
C GLU A 122 -17.41 -18.36 -13.70
N GLY A 123 -18.42 -17.71 -14.27
CA GLY A 123 -19.76 -18.28 -14.44
C GLY A 123 -20.57 -17.61 -15.55
N TRP A 124 -21.81 -18.08 -15.73
CA TRP A 124 -22.70 -17.61 -16.80
C TRP A 124 -23.15 -16.18 -16.52
N ALA A 125 -22.65 -15.23 -17.32
CA ALA A 125 -23.22 -13.89 -17.42
C ALA A 125 -24.42 -13.94 -18.38
N ASN A 126 -25.58 -13.45 -17.93
CA ASN A 126 -26.71 -13.23 -18.83
C ASN A 126 -26.38 -12.01 -19.72
N PHE A 127 -26.81 -12.03 -20.99
CA PHE A 127 -26.55 -10.95 -21.97
C PHE A 127 -27.00 -9.56 -21.49
N THR A 128 -27.92 -9.49 -20.53
CA THR A 128 -28.46 -8.23 -20.00
C THR A 128 -27.53 -7.52 -19.01
N PHE A 129 -26.64 -8.25 -18.33
CA PHE A 129 -25.79 -7.71 -17.26
C PHE A 129 -24.31 -7.79 -17.61
N SER A 130 -23.59 -6.71 -17.34
CA SER A 130 -22.13 -6.75 -17.41
C SER A 130 -21.56 -7.59 -16.27
N ARG A 131 -20.30 -8.03 -16.40
CA ARG A 131 -19.57 -8.72 -15.32
C ARG A 131 -19.53 -7.87 -14.04
N ILE A 132 -19.38 -6.56 -14.18
CA ILE A 132 -19.39 -5.62 -13.05
C ILE A 132 -20.76 -5.61 -12.36
N ASP A 133 -21.86 -5.58 -13.12
CA ASP A 133 -23.22 -5.62 -12.54
C ASP A 133 -23.46 -6.92 -11.76
N MET A 134 -23.05 -8.05 -12.33
CA MET A 134 -23.13 -9.36 -11.67
C MET A 134 -22.30 -9.39 -10.39
N LEU A 135 -21.09 -8.81 -10.42
CA LEU A 135 -20.24 -8.70 -9.25
C LEU A 135 -20.89 -7.81 -8.17
N ILE A 136 -21.49 -6.68 -8.54
CA ILE A 136 -22.23 -5.82 -7.62
C ILE A 136 -23.39 -6.60 -6.97
N LEU A 137 -24.22 -7.26 -7.78
CA LEU A 137 -25.34 -8.07 -7.29
C LEU A 137 -24.86 -9.19 -6.35
N SER A 138 -23.77 -9.87 -6.69
CA SER A 138 -23.21 -10.93 -5.84
C SER A 138 -22.74 -10.40 -4.49
N LYS A 139 -22.10 -9.23 -4.46
CA LYS A 139 -21.66 -8.56 -3.21
C LYS A 139 -22.87 -8.17 -2.36
N ILE A 140 -23.88 -7.57 -2.98
CA ILE A 140 -25.14 -7.18 -2.33
C ILE A 140 -25.81 -8.40 -1.71
N PHE A 141 -25.96 -9.48 -2.47
CA PHE A 141 -26.56 -10.72 -2.02
C PHE A 141 -25.77 -11.33 -0.85
N ALA A 142 -24.44 -11.44 -0.98
CA ALA A 142 -23.59 -11.98 0.08
C ALA A 142 -23.71 -11.18 1.38
N ILE A 143 -23.82 -9.86 1.31
CA ILE A 143 -24.03 -8.99 2.48
C ILE A 143 -25.46 -9.17 3.03
N LEU A 144 -26.48 -9.11 2.17
CA LEU A 144 -27.89 -9.25 2.57
C LEU A 144 -28.17 -10.55 3.32
N TYR A 145 -27.61 -11.67 2.86
CA TYR A 145 -27.86 -12.99 3.44
C TYR A 145 -26.77 -13.46 4.41
N ASN A 146 -25.84 -12.58 4.80
CA ASN A 146 -24.71 -12.89 5.68
C ASN A 146 -23.82 -14.05 5.19
N GLN A 147 -23.72 -14.23 3.86
CA GLN A 147 -22.91 -15.24 3.19
C GLN A 147 -21.56 -14.68 2.74
N LEU A 148 -20.94 -13.88 3.60
CA LEU A 148 -19.64 -13.28 3.30
C LEU A 148 -18.51 -14.30 3.44
N PRO A 149 -17.50 -14.28 2.55
CA PRO A 149 -16.31 -15.11 2.69
C PRO A 149 -15.59 -14.85 4.02
N SER A 150 -14.95 -15.88 4.57
CA SER A 150 -14.27 -15.81 5.87
C SER A 150 -13.19 -14.71 5.94
N HIS A 151 -12.49 -14.44 4.83
CA HIS A 151 -11.50 -13.36 4.75
C HIS A 151 -12.13 -11.97 4.87
N VAL A 152 -13.34 -11.78 4.33
CA VAL A 152 -14.12 -10.53 4.44
C VAL A 152 -14.60 -10.35 5.88
N ILE A 153 -15.10 -11.42 6.51
CA ILE A 153 -15.52 -11.39 7.93
C ILE A 153 -14.34 -11.00 8.83
N LYS A 154 -13.14 -11.53 8.56
CA LYS A 154 -11.92 -11.15 9.30
C LYS A 154 -11.57 -9.67 9.11
N GLN A 155 -11.71 -9.13 7.89
CA GLN A 155 -11.55 -7.70 7.65
C GLN A 155 -12.55 -6.91 8.51
N ILE A 156 -13.84 -7.21 8.42
CA ILE A 156 -14.90 -6.52 9.19
C ILE A 156 -14.57 -6.50 10.69
N ARG A 157 -14.23 -7.64 11.28
CA ARG A 157 -13.84 -7.74 12.70
C ARG A 157 -12.65 -6.82 13.02
N SER A 158 -11.58 -6.91 12.23
CA SER A 158 -10.40 -6.06 12.42
C SER A 158 -10.70 -4.56 12.30
N LEU A 159 -11.68 -4.17 11.48
CA LEU A 159 -12.08 -2.77 11.32
C LEU A 159 -12.90 -2.30 12.52
N SER A 160 -13.80 -3.15 13.02
CA SER A 160 -14.60 -2.89 14.22
C SER A 160 -13.76 -2.78 15.49
N ASP A 161 -12.64 -3.51 15.57
CA ASP A 161 -11.74 -3.51 16.72
C ASP A 161 -10.95 -2.19 16.92
N CYS A 162 -11.04 -1.25 15.99
CA CYS A 162 -10.31 0.02 16.06
C CYS A 162 -10.56 0.80 17.36
N PHE A 163 -11.75 0.65 17.95
CA PHE A 163 -12.08 1.29 19.23
C PHE A 163 -11.29 0.73 20.40
N SER A 164 -11.05 -0.59 20.41
CA SER A 164 -10.34 -1.26 21.50
C SER A 164 -8.88 -0.83 21.61
N LYS A 165 -8.24 -0.49 20.49
CA LYS A 165 -6.86 -0.02 20.46
C LYS A 165 -6.76 1.44 20.87
N LYS A 166 -7.68 2.28 20.39
CA LYS A 166 -7.69 3.71 20.74
C LYS A 166 -8.03 3.91 22.22
N SER A 167 -9.04 3.22 22.75
CA SER A 167 -9.38 3.31 24.18
C SER A 167 -8.23 2.80 25.05
N LYS A 168 -7.56 1.71 24.66
CA LYS A 168 -6.35 1.24 25.36
C LYS A 168 -5.22 2.26 25.32
N LEU A 169 -4.97 2.90 24.17
CA LEU A 169 -3.95 3.95 24.04
C LEU A 169 -4.29 5.18 24.88
N GLU A 170 -5.53 5.66 24.85
CA GLU A 170 -5.99 6.77 25.69
C GLU A 170 -5.91 6.42 27.19
N MET A 171 -6.24 5.18 27.59
CA MET A 171 -6.04 4.72 28.97
C MET A 171 -4.56 4.63 29.35
N LEU A 172 -3.70 4.16 28.43
CA LEU A 172 -2.24 4.12 28.64
C LEU A 172 -1.65 5.52 28.78
N GLU A 173 -2.01 6.46 27.91
CA GLU A 173 -1.56 7.86 27.99
C GLU A 173 -1.98 8.51 29.30
N ASN A 174 -3.23 8.30 29.73
CA ASN A 174 -3.72 8.82 31.01
C ASN A 174 -3.02 8.18 32.22
N ASN A 175 -2.66 6.90 32.15
CA ASN A 175 -1.88 6.24 33.21
C ASN A 175 -0.45 6.76 33.27
N VAL A 176 0.22 6.97 32.13
CA VAL A 176 1.56 7.57 32.08
C VAL A 176 1.52 8.98 32.66
N ILE A 177 0.54 9.81 32.29
CA ILE A 177 0.41 11.17 32.86
C ILE A 177 0.22 11.12 34.38
N ARG A 178 -0.56 10.16 34.91
CA ARG A 178 -0.74 9.98 36.36
C ARG A 178 0.53 9.52 37.07
N GLU A 179 1.31 8.61 36.46
CA GLU A 179 2.62 8.19 37.00
C GLU A 179 3.63 9.34 37.01
N PHE A 180 3.55 10.28 36.07
CA PHE A 180 4.37 11.50 36.07
C PHE A 180 3.82 12.63 36.96
N GLN A 181 2.60 12.51 37.48
CA GLN A 181 2.07 13.39 38.53
C GLN A 181 2.34 12.86 39.95
N VAL A 182 3.24 11.88 40.09
CA VAL A 182 3.72 11.42 41.40
C VAL A 182 4.55 12.52 42.03
N GLU A 183 3.85 13.20 42.95
CA GLU A 183 4.31 14.07 44.02
C GLU A 183 5.07 15.31 43.57
N ASP A 184 4.58 16.46 44.05
CA ASP A 184 5.36 17.68 44.26
C ASP A 184 6.57 17.35 45.16
N PHE A 185 7.55 16.61 44.63
CA PHE A 185 8.87 16.63 45.18
C PHE A 185 9.29 18.09 45.09
N PRO A 186 9.53 18.76 46.22
CA PRO A 186 10.08 20.10 46.16
C PRO A 186 11.43 19.93 45.49
N PHE A 187 11.50 20.22 44.19
CA PHE A 187 12.76 20.28 43.49
C PHE A 187 13.62 21.21 44.34
N PRO A 188 14.72 20.72 44.94
CA PRO A 188 15.61 21.58 45.68
C PRO A 188 15.98 22.67 44.69
N ARG A 189 15.58 23.91 44.99
CA ARG A 189 15.81 25.06 44.10
C ARG A 189 17.30 25.03 43.80
N VAL A 190 17.67 24.59 42.60
CA VAL A 190 19.06 24.53 42.21
C VAL A 190 19.54 25.98 42.33
N PRO A 191 20.46 26.27 43.25
CA PRO A 191 20.91 27.64 43.42
C PRO A 191 21.45 28.12 42.07
N PRO A 192 21.19 29.37 41.69
CA PRO A 192 21.63 29.89 40.40
C PRO A 192 23.13 29.63 40.27
N ILE A 193 23.49 28.80 39.29
CA ILE A 193 24.88 28.46 38.99
C ILE A 193 25.53 29.75 38.48
N ARG A 194 26.11 30.52 39.42
CA ARG A 194 27.06 31.59 39.10
C ARG A 194 28.40 30.93 38.81
N GLY A 195 28.51 30.33 37.63
CA GLY A 195 29.79 29.93 37.09
C GLY A 195 30.49 31.16 36.50
N PRO A 196 31.73 31.48 36.89
CA PRO A 196 32.61 32.23 36.01
C PRO A 196 33.11 31.26 34.93
N ILE A 197 33.21 31.79 33.71
CA ILE A 197 33.88 31.23 32.52
C ILE A 197 32.95 30.40 31.62
N PRO A 198 32.67 30.87 30.38
CA PRO A 198 32.01 30.05 29.36
C PRO A 198 32.89 28.84 29.03
N PRO A 199 32.31 27.66 28.77
CA PRO A 199 33.08 26.48 28.40
C PRO A 199 33.93 26.80 27.16
N PRO A 200 35.21 26.36 27.11
CA PRO A 200 36.07 26.60 25.97
C PRO A 200 35.41 26.03 24.71
N GLU A 201 35.40 26.82 23.63
CA GLU A 201 34.86 26.41 22.34
C GLU A 201 35.49 25.09 21.91
N PHE A 202 34.70 24.02 21.90
CA PHE A 202 35.11 22.76 21.30
C PHE A 202 35.26 22.99 19.79
N SER A 203 36.51 23.18 19.36
CA SER A 203 36.85 23.18 17.93
C SER A 203 36.26 21.93 17.26
N LYS A 204 35.45 22.15 16.22
CA LYS A 204 34.71 21.10 15.52
C LYS A 204 35.65 19.94 15.18
N PRO A 205 35.29 18.67 15.48
CA PRO A 205 36.12 17.54 15.12
C PRO A 205 36.30 17.51 13.60
N HIS A 206 37.53 17.77 13.14
CA HIS A 206 37.90 17.56 11.75
C HIS A 206 37.84 16.05 11.49
N LEU A 207 36.75 15.60 10.87
CA LEU A 207 36.63 14.27 10.29
C LEU A 207 37.73 14.12 9.21
N ARG A 208 38.88 13.55 9.61
CA ARG A 208 39.93 13.15 8.68
C ARG A 208 39.50 11.85 8.02
N PHE A 209 38.91 11.97 6.83
CA PHE A 209 38.76 10.84 5.93
C PHE A 209 40.16 10.44 5.45
N THR A 210 40.65 9.29 5.90
CA THR A 210 41.84 8.69 5.30
C THR A 210 41.51 8.34 3.84
N PRO A 211 42.35 8.74 2.87
CA PRO A 211 42.12 8.39 1.47
C PRO A 211 42.09 6.86 1.34
N PRO A 212 41.21 6.31 0.49
CA PRO A 212 41.08 4.87 0.34
C PRO A 212 42.44 4.25 -0.04
N PRO A 213 42.76 3.06 0.49
CA PRO A 213 44.04 2.42 0.29
C PRO A 213 44.35 2.29 -1.21
N GLN A 214 45.55 2.68 -1.62
CA GLN A 214 45.97 2.78 -3.03
C GLN A 214 45.83 1.46 -3.81
N GLN A 215 45.74 0.32 -3.11
CA GLN A 215 45.48 -0.98 -3.71
C GLN A 215 44.10 -1.08 -4.41
N LEU A 216 43.12 -0.24 -4.03
CA LEU A 216 41.82 -0.16 -4.72
C LEU A 216 41.89 0.53 -6.09
N LYS A 217 42.88 1.40 -6.34
CA LYS A 217 43.03 2.10 -7.63
C LYS A 217 43.34 1.12 -8.76
N HIS A 218 44.29 0.21 -8.54
CA HIS A 218 44.69 -0.75 -9.58
C HIS A 218 43.60 -1.75 -9.96
N THR A 219 42.68 -2.07 -9.04
CA THR A 219 41.54 -2.94 -9.32
C THR A 219 40.45 -2.23 -10.15
N LEU A 220 40.35 -0.90 -10.04
CA LEU A 220 39.37 -0.08 -10.78
C LEU A 220 39.79 0.21 -12.24
N ASP A 221 41.09 0.14 -12.54
CA ASP A 221 41.63 0.41 -13.88
C ASP A 221 41.70 -0.83 -14.79
N ASN A 222 41.20 -1.98 -14.34
CA ASN A 222 41.18 -3.18 -15.17
C ASN A 222 40.21 -2.99 -16.37
N PRO A 223 40.68 -3.08 -17.63
CA PRO A 223 39.86 -2.81 -18.80
C PRO A 223 38.66 -3.77 -18.94
N LYS A 224 38.78 -5.01 -18.43
CA LYS A 224 37.67 -5.97 -18.41
C LYS A 224 36.59 -5.56 -17.40
N LEU A 225 36.98 -5.05 -16.22
CA LEU A 225 36.05 -4.55 -15.21
C LEU A 225 35.40 -3.23 -15.64
N LEU A 226 36.13 -2.34 -16.31
CA LEU A 226 35.57 -1.12 -16.89
C LEU A 226 34.54 -1.44 -17.99
N LYS A 227 34.81 -2.43 -18.85
CA LYS A 227 33.86 -2.90 -19.87
C LYS A 227 32.64 -3.58 -19.25
N LEU A 228 32.81 -4.32 -18.16
CA LEU A 228 31.70 -4.91 -17.41
C LEU A 228 30.83 -3.82 -16.76
N ARG A 229 31.47 -2.87 -16.07
CA ARG A 229 30.82 -1.74 -15.41
C ARG A 229 30.02 -0.90 -16.39
N SER A 230 30.60 -0.56 -17.55
CA SER A 230 29.88 0.22 -18.58
C SER A 230 28.70 -0.56 -19.16
N SER A 231 28.83 -1.88 -19.35
CA SER A 231 27.72 -2.74 -19.79
C SER A 231 26.59 -2.80 -18.77
N ILE A 232 26.89 -2.96 -17.48
CA ILE A 232 25.90 -2.98 -16.40
C ILE A 232 25.21 -1.62 -16.28
N LEU A 233 25.96 -0.53 -16.30
CA LEU A 233 25.41 0.83 -16.24
C LEU A 233 24.49 1.14 -17.42
N LYS A 234 24.81 0.63 -18.62
CA LYS A 234 23.96 0.78 -19.81
C LYS A 234 22.60 0.10 -19.60
N GLU A 235 22.59 -1.12 -19.08
CA GLU A 235 21.35 -1.86 -18.80
C GLU A 235 20.55 -1.26 -17.64
N LEU A 236 21.21 -0.81 -16.56
CA LEU A 236 20.55 -0.09 -15.47
C LEU A 236 19.90 1.22 -15.94
N ARG A 237 20.57 1.96 -16.85
CA ARG A 237 19.99 3.19 -17.42
C ARG A 237 18.76 2.90 -18.27
N ARG A 238 18.77 1.82 -19.05
CA ARG A 238 17.59 1.35 -19.81
C ARG A 238 16.43 0.97 -18.89
N LEU A 239 16.71 0.21 -17.83
CA LEU A 239 15.70 -0.16 -16.83
C LEU A 239 15.10 1.07 -16.16
N HIS A 240 15.93 2.03 -15.76
CA HIS A 240 15.47 3.29 -15.18
C HIS A 240 14.55 4.06 -16.12
N GLN A 241 14.88 4.15 -17.42
CA GLN A 241 14.02 4.80 -18.41
C GLN A 241 12.65 4.10 -18.53
N LEU A 242 12.60 2.78 -18.52
CA LEU A 242 11.33 2.03 -18.53
C LEU A 242 10.49 2.30 -17.27
N ILE A 243 11.13 2.36 -16.11
CA ILE A 243 10.43 2.69 -14.85
C ILE A 243 9.86 4.10 -14.91
N VAL A 244 10.62 5.08 -15.40
CA VAL A 244 10.13 6.47 -15.56
C VAL A 244 8.93 6.51 -16.51
N LEU A 245 9.03 5.87 -17.68
CA LEU A 245 7.92 5.79 -18.64
C LEU A 245 6.68 5.13 -18.03
N SER A 246 6.84 4.05 -17.26
CA SER A 246 5.71 3.41 -16.57
C SER A 246 5.05 4.32 -15.53
N LYS A 247 5.82 5.18 -14.86
CA LYS A 247 5.29 6.15 -13.88
C LYS A 247 4.52 7.28 -14.56
N GLU A 248 5.00 7.77 -15.70
CA GLU A 248 4.29 8.78 -16.47
C GLU A 248 3.01 8.23 -17.10
N LEU A 249 3.01 6.99 -17.59
CA LEU A 249 1.79 6.31 -18.07
C LEU A 249 0.78 6.05 -16.94
N GLY A 250 1.23 5.87 -15.69
CA GLY A 250 0.38 5.71 -14.52
C GLY A 250 -0.23 7.03 -14.00
N LYS A 251 0.29 8.18 -14.41
CA LYS A 251 -0.34 9.48 -14.17
C LYS A 251 -1.39 9.69 -15.26
N SER A 252 -2.57 9.10 -15.09
CA SER A 252 -3.73 9.48 -15.91
C SER A 252 -3.90 11.00 -15.83
N PRO A 253 -4.08 11.72 -16.96
CA PRO A 253 -4.43 13.13 -16.90
C PRO A 253 -5.72 13.23 -16.09
N SER A 254 -5.64 13.85 -14.92
CA SER A 254 -6.82 14.27 -14.17
C SER A 254 -7.65 15.11 -15.13
N ALA A 255 -8.80 14.59 -15.54
CA ALA A 255 -9.72 15.27 -16.43
C ALA A 255 -10.10 16.61 -15.79
N SER A 256 -9.60 17.69 -16.39
CA SER A 256 -10.08 19.06 -16.19
C SER A 256 -11.36 19.26 -16.98
#